data_AF-A0A1Y6BGT8-F1
#
_entry.id   AF-A0A1Y6BGT8-F1
#
_cell.length_a   1.000
_cell.length_b   1.000
_cell.length_c   1.000
_cell.angle_alpha   90.00
_cell.angle_beta   90.00
_cell.angle_gamma   90.00
#
_symmetry.space_group_name_H-M   'P 1'
#
loop_
_entity.id
_entity.type
_entity.pdbx_description
1 polymer ?
#
loop_
_entity_poly.entity_id
_entity_poly.type
_entity_poly.pdbx_seq_one_letter_code
_entity_poly.pdbx_strand_id
1 'polypeptide(L)'
;MSELPFALSRRVEQRVAALAGGVTLAPMAAGPKWVCQLVAEAPAPGQEQLAAARPWLATLRPLNVPLQDWSDEAAAALVCSARDSAGRVGAYAGVGRDGAVEIVATLPCGLWSSEPCVWWPGSYEIPLLRQLDTVYAPLWQALRPGAPGYLCMSLLGMRGTALIAKGELGNERPYRLPHEIDTLALPPVQFETAAADARDALMAALDQVRAYAGVSPAHPFYL
;
A
#
# COMPACT_ATOMS: atom_id res chain seq x y z
N MET A 1 2.55 2.15 -19.49
CA MET A 1 1.83 1.84 -18.23
C MET A 1 1.23 0.46 -18.40
N SER A 2 1.48 -0.46 -17.47
CA SER A 2 0.90 -1.81 -17.55
C SER A 2 -0.59 -1.72 -17.20
N GLU A 3 -1.44 -2.41 -17.96
CA GLU A 3 -2.86 -2.52 -17.64
C GLU A 3 -3.08 -3.81 -16.86
N LEU A 4 -3.88 -3.74 -15.79
CA LEU A 4 -4.23 -4.93 -15.04
C LEU A 4 -5.20 -5.79 -15.88
N PRO A 5 -4.97 -7.11 -16.00
CA PRO A 5 -5.95 -8.01 -16.58
C PRO A 5 -7.35 -7.80 -16.00
N PHE A 6 -8.40 -7.86 -16.85
CA PHE A 6 -9.76 -7.46 -16.46
C PHE A 6 -10.27 -8.16 -15.19
N ALA A 7 -10.07 -9.47 -15.07
CA ALA A 7 -10.48 -10.24 -13.90
C ALA A 7 -9.76 -9.79 -12.63
N LEU A 8 -8.47 -9.45 -12.73
CA LEU A 8 -7.71 -8.88 -11.63
C LEU A 8 -8.20 -7.46 -11.28
N SER A 9 -8.52 -6.63 -12.27
CA SER A 9 -9.02 -5.26 -12.04
C SER A 9 -10.28 -5.28 -11.21
N ARG A 10 -11.25 -6.11 -11.62
CA ARG A 10 -12.53 -6.25 -10.91
C ARG A 10 -12.33 -6.73 -9.48
N ARG A 11 -11.39 -7.66 -9.25
CA ARG A 11 -11.08 -8.19 -7.92
C ARG A 11 -10.45 -7.14 -7.01
N VAL A 12 -9.45 -6.42 -7.54
CA VAL A 12 -8.78 -5.33 -6.81
C VAL A 12 -9.78 -4.22 -6.46
N GLU A 13 -10.61 -3.80 -7.42
CA GLU A 13 -11.67 -2.80 -7.21
C GLU A 13 -12.66 -3.23 -6.12
N GLN A 14 -13.15 -4.47 -6.18
CA GLN A 14 -14.06 -5.01 -5.16
C GLN A 14 -13.40 -5.05 -3.78
N ARG A 15 -12.13 -5.45 -3.71
CA ARG A 15 -11.42 -5.51 -2.42
C ARG A 15 -11.16 -4.12 -1.86
N VAL A 16 -10.76 -3.16 -2.70
CA VAL A 16 -10.61 -1.74 -2.32
C VAL A 16 -11.93 -1.18 -1.80
N ALA A 17 -13.05 -1.44 -2.48
CA ALA A 17 -14.37 -1.00 -2.03
C ALA A 17 -14.75 -1.61 -0.67
N ALA A 18 -14.45 -2.90 -0.44
CA ALA A 18 -14.68 -3.55 0.84
C ALA A 18 -13.81 -2.94 1.96
N LEU A 19 -12.53 -2.64 1.68
CA LEU A 19 -11.63 -1.97 2.63
C LEU A 19 -12.10 -0.55 2.96
N ALA A 20 -12.59 0.20 1.96
CA ALA A 20 -13.18 1.52 2.17
C ALA A 20 -14.46 1.44 3.04
N GLY A 21 -15.22 0.35 2.92
CA GLY A 21 -16.33 0.01 3.81
C GLY A 21 -15.92 -0.55 5.19
N GLY A 22 -14.63 -0.60 5.52
CA GLY A 22 -14.11 -1.06 6.82
C GLY A 22 -13.86 -2.57 6.95
N VAL A 23 -14.01 -3.35 5.87
CA VAL A 23 -13.83 -4.82 5.88
C VAL A 23 -12.35 -5.19 5.77
N THR A 24 -11.64 -5.05 6.89
CA THR A 24 -10.20 -5.32 7.05
C THR A 24 -9.93 -6.71 7.64
N LEU A 25 -8.73 -7.27 7.40
CA LEU A 25 -8.35 -8.57 8.00
C LEU A 25 -8.07 -8.48 9.51
N ALA A 26 -7.74 -7.29 10.00
CA ALA A 26 -7.58 -6.98 11.42
C ALA A 26 -8.22 -5.63 11.73
N PRO A 27 -8.84 -5.45 12.92
CA PRO A 27 -9.35 -4.15 13.35
C PRO A 27 -8.26 -3.08 13.29
N MET A 28 -8.46 -2.06 12.45
CA MET A 28 -7.46 -1.01 12.21
C MET A 28 -7.71 0.23 13.07
N ALA A 29 -6.63 0.97 13.38
CA ALA A 29 -6.72 2.32 13.92
C ALA A 29 -7.53 3.24 12.98
N ALA A 30 -8.17 4.28 13.51
CA ALA A 30 -8.93 5.24 12.70
C ALA A 30 -8.03 6.07 11.78
N GLY A 31 -8.64 6.72 10.78
CA GLY A 31 -7.94 7.65 9.86
C GLY A 31 -7.64 7.05 8.48
N PRO A 32 -7.00 7.83 7.60
CA PRO A 32 -6.72 7.42 6.23
C PRO A 32 -5.82 6.19 6.16
N LYS A 33 -5.91 5.44 5.07
CA LYS A 33 -5.22 4.15 4.89
C LYS A 33 -4.43 4.14 3.61
N TRP A 34 -3.20 3.66 3.71
CA TRP A 34 -2.45 3.19 2.55
C TRP A 34 -2.68 1.69 2.41
N VAL A 35 -3.08 1.27 1.22
CA VAL A 35 -3.37 -0.11 0.85
C VAL A 35 -2.47 -0.50 -0.30
N CYS A 36 -1.88 -1.68 -0.18
CA CYS A 36 -1.07 -2.29 -1.20
C CYS A 36 -1.51 -3.75 -1.36
N GLN A 37 -1.74 -4.17 -2.61
CA GLN A 37 -2.14 -5.52 -2.96
C GLN A 37 -1.14 -6.12 -3.95
N LEU A 38 -0.66 -7.33 -3.67
CA LEU A 38 0.09 -8.14 -4.63
C LEU A 38 -0.87 -9.19 -5.23
N VAL A 39 -1.08 -9.11 -6.54
CA VAL A 39 -2.05 -9.95 -7.26
C VAL A 39 -1.42 -10.56 -8.52
N ALA A 40 -1.93 -11.73 -8.93
CA ALA A 40 -1.63 -12.32 -10.23
C ALA A 40 -2.75 -13.21 -10.74
N GLU A 41 -2.68 -13.51 -12.04
CA GLU A 41 -3.44 -14.55 -12.72
C GLU A 41 -2.80 -15.91 -12.49
N ALA A 42 -2.69 -16.31 -11.22
CA ALA A 42 -2.14 -17.58 -10.81
C ALA A 42 -3.05 -18.22 -9.74
N PRO A 43 -3.09 -19.57 -9.63
CA PRO A 43 -3.78 -20.26 -8.55
C PRO A 43 -3.36 -19.72 -7.17
N ALA A 44 -4.23 -19.88 -6.16
CA ALA A 44 -3.88 -19.55 -4.78
C ALA A 44 -2.63 -20.32 -4.31
N PRO A 45 -1.81 -19.77 -3.40
CA PRO A 45 -0.60 -20.47 -2.95
C PRO A 45 -1.01 -21.70 -2.14
N GLY A 46 -0.30 -22.81 -2.37
CA GLY A 46 -0.33 -23.96 -1.49
C GLY A 46 0.37 -23.70 -0.16
N GLN A 47 0.26 -24.66 0.76
CA GLN A 47 0.82 -24.57 2.11
C GLN A 47 2.35 -24.37 2.11
N GLU A 48 3.08 -25.00 1.17
CA GLU A 48 4.53 -24.86 1.05
C GLU A 48 4.94 -23.43 0.66
N GLN A 49 4.23 -22.82 -0.29
CA GLN A 49 4.45 -21.43 -0.71
C GLN A 49 4.12 -20.45 0.41
N LEU A 50 3.03 -20.69 1.14
CA LEU A 50 2.69 -19.91 2.33
C LEU A 50 3.78 -20.02 3.41
N ALA A 51 4.31 -21.22 3.66
CA ALA A 51 5.40 -21.43 4.60
C ALA A 51 6.68 -20.70 4.17
N ALA A 52 7.03 -20.76 2.88
CA ALA A 52 8.17 -20.04 2.31
C ALA A 52 8.01 -18.51 2.35
N ALA A 53 6.78 -18.01 2.33
CA ALA A 53 6.47 -16.58 2.38
C ALA A 53 6.52 -15.98 3.79
N ARG A 54 6.39 -16.79 4.86
CA ARG A 54 6.31 -16.29 6.25
C ARG A 54 7.47 -15.38 6.65
N PRO A 55 8.75 -15.70 6.34
CA PRO A 55 9.86 -14.82 6.71
C PRO A 55 9.73 -13.43 6.09
N TRP A 56 9.28 -13.36 4.83
CA TRP A 56 9.09 -12.08 4.13
C TRP A 56 7.90 -11.28 4.65
N LEU A 57 6.81 -11.96 5.00
CA LEU A 57 5.68 -11.31 5.67
C LEU A 57 6.12 -10.70 7.02
N ALA A 58 6.98 -11.39 7.78
CA ALA A 58 7.50 -10.88 9.06
C ALA A 58 8.49 -9.70 8.90
N THR A 59 9.19 -9.59 7.77
CA THR A 59 10.09 -8.47 7.48
C THR A 59 9.40 -7.26 6.86
N LEU A 60 8.14 -7.38 6.39
CA LEU A 60 7.38 -6.24 5.88
C LEU A 60 7.29 -5.12 6.93
N ARG A 61 7.47 -3.88 6.45
CA ARG A 61 7.34 -2.65 7.21
C ARG A 61 6.45 -1.64 6.46
N PRO A 62 5.12 -1.85 6.42
CA PRO A 62 4.18 -0.89 5.81
C PRO A 62 4.32 0.46 6.49
N LEU A 63 4.60 1.54 5.75
CA LEU A 63 4.88 2.88 6.32
C LEU A 63 6.01 2.87 7.39
N ASN A 64 6.97 1.96 7.24
CA ASN A 64 8.04 1.71 8.22
C ASN A 64 7.53 1.19 9.59
N VAL A 65 6.29 0.71 9.69
CA VAL A 65 5.71 0.14 10.91
C VAL A 65 6.08 -1.35 11.02
N PRO A 66 6.70 -1.80 12.13
CA PRO A 66 6.99 -3.21 12.34
C PRO A 66 5.74 -4.06 12.50
N LEU A 67 5.73 -5.19 11.79
CA LEU A 67 4.77 -6.28 11.95
C LEU A 67 5.43 -7.36 12.80
N GLN A 68 4.82 -7.73 13.91
CA GLN A 68 5.40 -8.59 14.95
C GLN A 68 4.41 -9.62 15.51
N ASP A 69 3.11 -9.36 15.41
CA ASP A 69 2.08 -10.22 15.98
C ASP A 69 1.52 -11.14 14.88
N TRP A 70 2.07 -12.34 14.80
CA TRP A 70 1.62 -13.36 13.85
C TRP A 70 0.34 -14.05 14.34
N SER A 71 -0.64 -14.21 13.45
CA SER A 71 -1.84 -15.02 13.67
C SER A 71 -2.06 -15.96 12.49
N ASP A 72 -2.33 -17.23 12.79
CA ASP A 72 -2.79 -18.25 11.84
C ASP A 72 -4.32 -18.46 11.92
N GLU A 73 -5.06 -17.59 12.62
CA GLU A 73 -6.51 -17.74 12.77
C GLU A 73 -7.25 -17.57 11.44
N ALA A 74 -8.09 -18.56 11.10
CA ALA A 74 -9.09 -18.53 10.03
C ALA A 74 -8.58 -18.46 8.56
N ALA A 75 -7.66 -19.36 8.20
CA ALA A 75 -7.32 -19.69 6.80
C ALA A 75 -6.63 -18.59 5.98
N ALA A 76 -6.02 -17.61 6.65
CA ALA A 76 -5.16 -16.60 6.05
C ALA A 76 -3.95 -16.36 6.96
N ALA A 77 -2.74 -16.49 6.44
CA ALA A 77 -1.54 -16.07 7.16
C ALA A 77 -1.61 -14.56 7.35
N LEU A 78 -1.64 -14.09 8.61
CA LEU A 78 -1.78 -12.68 8.96
C LEU A 78 -0.68 -12.28 9.94
N VAL A 79 -0.05 -11.13 9.69
CA VAL A 79 0.90 -10.52 10.61
C VAL A 79 0.56 -9.06 10.83
N CYS A 80 0.51 -8.65 12.08
CA CYS A 80 0.05 -7.33 12.49
C CYS A 80 1.13 -6.54 13.23
N SER A 81 1.01 -5.21 13.22
CA SER A 81 1.71 -4.37 14.18
C SER A 81 1.17 -4.59 15.59
N ALA A 82 1.86 -4.05 16.59
CA ALA A 82 1.35 -3.97 17.95
C ALA A 82 -0.08 -3.40 17.99
N ARG A 83 -0.90 -3.97 18.88
CA ARG A 83 -2.26 -3.50 19.14
C ARG A 83 -2.26 -2.34 20.13
N ASP A 84 -3.14 -1.38 19.92
CA ASP A 84 -3.45 -0.33 20.89
C ASP A 84 -4.33 -0.87 22.03
N SER A 85 -4.65 -0.01 23.01
CA SER A 85 -5.52 -0.38 24.15
C SER A 85 -6.94 -0.77 23.76
N ALA A 86 -7.38 -0.44 22.54
CA ALA A 86 -8.66 -0.83 21.97
C ALA A 86 -8.55 -2.08 21.08
N GLY A 87 -7.39 -2.75 21.05
CA GLY A 87 -7.14 -3.95 20.25
C GLY A 87 -6.91 -3.69 18.76
N ARG A 88 -6.77 -2.43 18.35
CA ARG A 88 -6.61 -2.03 16.94
C ARG A 88 -5.15 -2.00 16.53
N VAL A 89 -4.86 -2.30 15.27
CA VAL A 89 -3.50 -2.30 14.72
C VAL A 89 -3.27 -1.07 13.84
N GLY A 90 -2.03 -0.58 13.82
CA GLY A 90 -1.59 0.49 12.92
C GLY A 90 -1.29 -0.02 11.51
N ALA A 91 -0.89 -1.29 11.38
CA ALA A 91 -0.59 -1.95 10.12
C ALA A 91 -0.82 -3.47 10.19
N TYR A 92 -1.10 -4.10 9.04
CA TYR A 92 -1.05 -5.55 8.87
C TYR A 92 -0.63 -5.94 7.45
N ALA A 93 -0.22 -7.18 7.30
CA ALA A 93 -0.09 -7.87 6.02
C ALA A 93 -0.69 -9.28 6.14
N GLY A 94 -1.41 -9.73 5.12
CA GLY A 94 -1.95 -11.08 5.09
C GLY A 94 -2.20 -11.61 3.70
N VAL A 95 -2.36 -12.93 3.60
CA VAL A 95 -2.64 -13.62 2.34
C VAL A 95 -4.11 -14.06 2.32
N GLY A 96 -4.90 -13.48 1.41
CA GLY A 96 -6.29 -13.83 1.20
C GLY A 96 -6.48 -15.24 0.62
N ARG A 97 -7.72 -15.75 0.68
CA ARG A 97 -8.08 -17.08 0.12
C ARG A 97 -7.90 -17.19 -1.39
N ASP A 98 -8.02 -16.07 -2.07
CA ASP A 98 -7.78 -15.90 -3.50
C ASP A 98 -6.28 -15.76 -3.83
N GLY A 99 -5.43 -15.85 -2.80
CA GLY A 99 -3.99 -15.80 -2.90
C GLY A 99 -3.41 -14.41 -3.12
N ALA A 100 -4.21 -13.35 -3.03
CA ALA A 100 -3.73 -11.98 -3.02
C ALA A 100 -3.04 -11.67 -1.69
N VAL A 101 -1.91 -10.97 -1.73
CA VAL A 101 -1.34 -10.39 -0.51
C VAL A 101 -1.97 -9.03 -0.31
N GLU A 102 -2.55 -8.80 0.84
CA GLU A 102 -3.06 -7.51 1.27
C GLU A 102 -2.14 -6.93 2.34
N ILE A 103 -1.69 -5.70 2.13
CA ILE A 103 -0.81 -4.96 3.03
C ILE A 103 -1.48 -3.61 3.29
N VAL A 104 -1.82 -3.34 4.54
CA VAL A 104 -2.57 -2.14 4.90
C VAL A 104 -1.93 -1.47 6.09
N ALA A 105 -1.86 -0.14 6.05
CA ALA A 105 -1.41 0.65 7.18
C ALA A 105 -2.13 1.99 7.27
N THR A 106 -2.27 2.49 8.49
CA THR A 106 -2.84 3.81 8.77
C THR A 106 -1.81 4.87 8.45
N LEU A 107 -2.19 5.82 7.59
CA LEU A 107 -1.34 6.96 7.28
C LEU A 107 -1.16 7.81 8.55
N PRO A 108 0.09 8.18 8.89
CA PRO A 108 0.31 9.15 9.95
C PRO A 108 -0.19 10.52 9.46
N CYS A 109 -1.22 11.02 10.13
CA CYS A 109 -1.78 12.34 9.86
C CYS A 109 -1.62 13.24 11.09
N GLY A 110 -1.44 14.54 10.85
CA GLY A 110 -1.35 15.55 11.89
C GLY A 110 -1.97 16.88 11.48
N LEU A 111 -2.03 17.80 12.45
CA LEU A 111 -2.42 19.19 12.22
C LEU A 111 -1.25 19.97 11.61
N TRP A 112 -1.49 20.70 10.53
CA TRP A 112 -0.53 21.67 10.01
C TRP A 112 -1.26 22.95 9.58
N SER A 113 -0.94 24.06 10.24
CA SER A 113 -1.66 25.33 10.05
C SER A 113 -3.17 25.14 10.27
N SER A 114 -4.02 25.51 9.32
CA SER A 114 -5.48 25.35 9.34
C SER A 114 -5.97 23.97 8.90
N GLU A 115 -5.10 23.09 8.42
CA GLU A 115 -5.49 21.78 7.89
C GLU A 115 -5.45 20.71 8.99
N PRO A 116 -6.60 20.08 9.32
CA PRO A 116 -6.70 19.18 10.47
C PRO A 116 -6.11 17.78 10.22
N CYS A 117 -5.97 17.37 8.96
CA CYS A 117 -5.57 16.02 8.60
C CYS A 117 -4.56 16.06 7.44
N VAL A 118 -3.29 16.24 7.81
CA VAL A 118 -2.18 16.43 6.88
C VAL A 118 -1.20 15.26 6.93
N TRP A 119 -0.72 14.79 5.78
CA TRP A 119 0.19 13.65 5.68
C TRP A 119 1.34 13.93 4.71
N TRP A 120 2.47 13.25 4.91
CA TRP A 120 3.60 13.31 3.99
C TRP A 120 3.58 12.11 3.04
N PRO A 121 3.62 12.33 1.71
CA PRO A 121 3.76 11.23 0.74
C PRO A 121 4.97 10.33 1.03
N GLY A 122 6.09 10.92 1.47
CA GLY A 122 7.30 10.19 1.84
C GLY A 122 7.10 9.11 2.93
N SER A 123 6.03 9.18 3.72
CA SER A 123 5.71 8.20 4.76
C SER A 123 5.41 6.79 4.22
N TYR A 124 4.85 6.67 3.01
CA TYR A 124 4.59 5.37 2.37
C TYR A 124 5.49 5.15 1.14
N GLU A 125 5.86 6.23 0.43
CA GLU A 125 6.69 6.14 -0.78
C GLU A 125 8.10 5.59 -0.48
N ILE A 126 8.79 6.18 0.50
CA ILE A 126 10.19 5.83 0.81
C ILE A 126 10.27 4.40 1.35
N PRO A 127 9.44 3.96 2.33
CA PRO A 127 9.49 2.60 2.82
C PRO A 127 9.15 1.56 1.74
N LEU A 128 8.21 1.86 0.85
CA LEU A 128 7.85 0.96 -0.25
C LEU A 128 9.03 0.79 -1.22
N LEU A 129 9.63 1.90 -1.69
CA LEU A 129 10.76 1.87 -2.63
C LEU A 129 11.99 1.17 -2.03
N ARG A 130 12.24 1.31 -0.73
CA ARG A 130 13.34 0.60 -0.04
C ARG A 130 13.12 -0.90 0.09
N GLN A 131 11.86 -1.31 0.19
CA GLN A 131 11.49 -2.71 0.40
C GLN A 131 11.16 -3.45 -0.90
N LEU A 132 11.07 -2.75 -2.03
CA LEU A 132 10.63 -3.33 -3.31
C LEU A 132 11.42 -4.57 -3.68
N ASP A 133 12.76 -4.46 -3.71
CA ASP A 133 13.65 -5.55 -4.15
C ASP A 133 14.04 -6.49 -3.02
N THR A 134 13.99 -6.00 -1.78
CA THR A 134 14.50 -6.74 -0.60
C THR A 134 13.41 -7.50 0.15
N VAL A 135 12.14 -7.14 -0.04
CA VAL A 135 11.00 -7.75 0.65
C VAL A 135 9.87 -8.09 -0.32
N TYR A 136 9.37 -7.13 -1.11
CA TYR A 136 8.17 -7.34 -1.94
C TYR A 136 8.42 -8.34 -3.06
N ALA A 137 9.51 -8.18 -3.81
CA ALA A 137 9.86 -9.11 -4.88
C ALA A 137 10.20 -10.52 -4.35
N PRO A 138 11.00 -10.70 -3.28
CA PRO A 138 11.21 -12.02 -2.66
C PRO A 138 9.92 -12.65 -2.10
N LEU A 139 9.05 -11.86 -1.46
CA LEU A 139 7.73 -12.31 -1.01
C LEU A 139 6.91 -12.84 -2.19
N TRP A 140 6.90 -12.09 -3.29
CA TRP A 140 6.21 -12.49 -4.51
C TRP A 140 6.77 -13.80 -5.08
N GLN A 141 8.09 -13.91 -5.20
CA GLN A 141 8.74 -15.12 -5.70
C GLN A 141 8.48 -16.33 -4.80
N ALA A 142 8.42 -16.16 -3.47
CA ALA A 142 8.08 -17.24 -2.54
C ALA A 142 6.63 -17.71 -2.71
N LEU A 143 5.70 -16.78 -2.94
CA LEU A 143 4.28 -17.09 -3.11
C LEU A 143 3.93 -17.61 -4.50
N ARG A 144 4.60 -17.11 -5.54
CA ARG A 144 4.31 -17.34 -6.96
C ARG A 144 5.59 -17.39 -7.80
N PRO A 145 6.40 -18.46 -7.65
CA PRO A 145 7.64 -18.58 -8.40
C PRO A 145 7.38 -18.48 -9.91
N GLY A 146 8.05 -17.52 -10.57
CA GLY A 146 8.00 -17.36 -12.02
C GLY A 146 6.69 -16.83 -12.62
N ALA A 147 5.67 -16.50 -11.82
CA ALA A 147 4.44 -15.89 -12.34
C ALA A 147 4.55 -14.35 -12.36
N PRO A 148 4.00 -13.68 -13.38
CA PRO A 148 3.92 -12.22 -13.40
C PRO A 148 3.04 -11.75 -12.23
N GLY A 149 3.54 -10.76 -11.48
CA GLY A 149 2.83 -10.17 -10.36
C GLY A 149 2.49 -8.71 -10.63
N TYR A 150 1.48 -8.19 -9.94
CA TYR A 150 1.10 -6.79 -9.99
C TYR A 150 0.98 -6.22 -8.59
N LEU A 151 1.63 -5.08 -8.37
CA LEU A 151 1.45 -4.20 -7.23
C LEU A 151 0.32 -3.23 -7.53
N CYS A 152 -0.79 -3.34 -6.81
CA CYS A 152 -1.88 -2.38 -6.87
C CYS A 152 -1.88 -1.56 -5.58
N MET A 153 -1.90 -0.23 -5.69
CA MET A 153 -1.90 0.65 -4.51
C MET A 153 -3.17 1.49 -4.48
N SER A 154 -3.64 1.78 -3.27
CA SER A 154 -4.72 2.72 -3.07
C SER A 154 -4.56 3.51 -1.77
N LEU A 155 -5.05 4.74 -1.78
CA LEU A 155 -5.22 5.56 -0.58
C LEU A 155 -6.72 5.67 -0.27
N LEU A 156 -7.13 5.34 0.96
CA LEU A 156 -8.54 5.32 1.38
C LEU A 156 -8.79 6.33 2.51
N GLY A 157 -10.01 6.85 2.60
CA GLY A 157 -10.40 7.82 3.62
C GLY A 157 -9.71 9.18 3.42
N MET A 158 -9.48 9.56 2.17
CA MET A 158 -8.68 10.73 1.79
C MET A 158 -9.49 12.03 1.74
N ARG A 159 -10.81 11.95 1.87
CA ARG A 159 -11.68 13.12 1.84
C ARG A 159 -11.31 14.10 2.95
N GLY A 160 -11.12 15.37 2.57
CA GLY A 160 -10.80 16.44 3.51
C GLY A 160 -9.37 16.37 4.06
N THR A 161 -8.51 15.54 3.48
CA THR A 161 -7.09 15.48 3.83
C THR A 161 -6.24 16.38 2.93
N ALA A 162 -5.04 16.69 3.37
CA ALA A 162 -4.05 17.42 2.57
C ALA A 162 -2.70 16.69 2.60
N LEU A 163 -2.00 16.69 1.46
CA LEU A 163 -0.64 16.17 1.38
C LEU A 163 0.36 17.32 1.50
N ILE A 164 1.48 17.08 2.17
CA ILE A 164 2.58 18.05 2.20
C ILE A 164 3.42 17.89 0.95
N ALA A 165 3.71 19.01 0.30
CA ALA A 165 4.65 19.09 -0.80
C ALA A 165 5.42 20.42 -0.79
N LYS A 166 6.52 20.47 -1.52
CA LYS A 166 7.26 21.71 -1.75
C LYS A 166 6.51 22.61 -2.74
N GLY A 167 6.29 23.86 -2.36
CA GLY A 167 5.78 24.89 -3.24
C GLY A 167 6.84 25.44 -4.20
N GLU A 168 6.43 26.39 -5.04
CA GLU A 168 7.29 27.03 -6.06
C GLU A 168 8.52 27.72 -5.44
N LEU A 169 8.40 28.18 -4.19
CA LEU A 169 9.49 28.81 -3.43
C LEU A 169 10.30 27.79 -2.60
N GLY A 170 10.08 26.49 -2.80
CA GLY A 170 10.78 25.40 -2.11
C GLY A 170 10.30 25.13 -0.68
N ASN A 171 9.37 25.92 -0.15
CA ASN A 171 8.81 25.73 1.18
C ASN A 171 7.74 24.63 1.21
N GLU A 172 7.75 23.80 2.26
CA GLU A 172 6.70 22.80 2.47
C GLU A 172 5.39 23.48 2.88
N ARG A 173 4.29 23.06 2.24
CA ARG A 173 2.93 23.49 2.59
C ARG A 173 1.93 22.37 2.31
N PRO A 174 0.77 22.37 2.99
CA PRO A 174 -0.28 21.42 2.69
C PRO A 174 -0.99 21.77 1.37
N TYR A 175 -1.32 20.74 0.60
CA TYR A 175 -2.13 20.78 -0.61
C TYR A 175 -3.33 19.88 -0.42
N ARG A 176 -4.51 20.49 -0.37
CA ARG A 176 -5.76 19.78 -0.13
C ARG A 176 -6.14 18.95 -1.35
N LEU A 177 -6.50 17.68 -1.11
CA LEU A 177 -7.10 16.87 -2.16
C LEU A 177 -8.53 17.36 -2.47
N PRO A 178 -8.98 17.28 -3.73
CA PRO A 178 -10.39 17.52 -4.07
C PRO A 178 -11.34 16.77 -3.15
N HIS A 179 -12.41 17.42 -2.69
CA HIS A 179 -13.29 16.90 -1.64
C HIS A 179 -14.03 15.61 -2.07
N GLU A 180 -14.23 15.43 -3.37
CA GLU A 180 -14.86 14.28 -3.99
C GLU A 180 -14.00 13.01 -3.86
N ILE A 181 -12.68 13.19 -3.68
CA ILE A 181 -11.71 12.11 -3.61
C ILE A 181 -11.64 11.55 -2.19
N ASP A 182 -12.33 10.44 -1.98
CA ASP A 182 -12.17 9.63 -0.76
C ASP A 182 -11.25 8.42 -0.96
N THR A 183 -11.22 7.89 -2.18
CA THR A 183 -10.35 6.78 -2.58
C THR A 183 -9.54 7.19 -3.81
N LEU A 184 -8.23 7.00 -3.74
CA LEU A 184 -7.33 7.11 -4.90
C LEU A 184 -6.78 5.73 -5.21
N ALA A 185 -7.13 5.16 -6.36
CA ALA A 185 -6.43 4.01 -6.91
C ALA A 185 -5.28 4.50 -7.80
N LEU A 186 -4.08 3.97 -7.57
CA LEU A 186 -2.91 4.27 -8.40
C LEU A 186 -2.82 3.24 -9.54
N PRO A 187 -2.15 3.57 -10.66
CA PRO A 187 -1.89 2.60 -11.71
C PRO A 187 -1.18 1.35 -11.17
N PRO A 188 -1.53 0.17 -11.68
CA PRO A 188 -0.86 -1.05 -11.29
C PRO A 188 0.59 -1.06 -11.80
N VAL A 189 1.49 -1.58 -10.99
CA VAL A 189 2.91 -1.75 -11.33
C VAL A 189 3.18 -3.23 -11.47
N GLN A 190 3.67 -3.65 -12.62
CA GLN A 190 3.98 -5.05 -12.87
C GLN A 190 5.37 -5.40 -12.32
N PHE A 191 5.47 -6.51 -11.60
CA PHE A 191 6.74 -7.16 -11.27
C PHE A 191 7.08 -8.14 -12.38
N GLU A 192 7.93 -7.71 -13.31
CA GLU A 192 8.67 -8.61 -14.19
C GLU A 192 10.17 -8.57 -13.85
N THR A 193 10.91 -9.52 -14.41
CA THR A 193 12.29 -9.95 -14.12
C THR A 193 13.38 -8.89 -13.97
N ALA A 194 13.12 -7.61 -14.20
CA ALA A 194 14.07 -6.50 -14.01
C ALA A 194 13.54 -5.48 -12.99
N ALA A 195 14.24 -5.37 -11.84
CA ALA A 195 13.88 -4.48 -10.74
C ALA A 195 13.82 -2.98 -11.11
N ALA A 196 14.64 -2.54 -12.08
CA ALA A 196 14.72 -1.14 -12.49
C ALA A 196 13.40 -0.63 -13.12
N ASP A 197 12.79 -1.42 -14.01
CA ASP A 197 11.57 -1.02 -14.71
C ASP A 197 10.36 -0.94 -13.76
N ALA A 198 10.29 -1.84 -12.78
CA ALA A 198 9.28 -1.83 -11.74
C ALA A 198 9.41 -0.61 -10.82
N ARG A 199 10.65 -0.19 -10.52
CA ARG A 199 10.91 1.01 -9.71
C ARG A 199 10.46 2.29 -10.40
N ASP A 200 10.80 2.45 -11.68
CA ASP A 200 10.42 3.64 -12.45
C ASP A 200 8.90 3.72 -12.65
N ALA A 201 8.26 2.59 -12.96
CA ALA A 201 6.81 2.48 -13.04
C ALA A 201 6.14 2.81 -11.70
N LEU A 202 6.73 2.37 -10.58
CA LEU A 202 6.26 2.71 -9.24
C LEU A 202 6.38 4.21 -8.96
N MET A 203 7.52 4.83 -9.26
CA MET A 203 7.69 6.28 -9.10
C MET A 203 6.64 7.05 -9.91
N ALA A 204 6.39 6.65 -11.17
CA ALA A 204 5.36 7.26 -12.00
C ALA A 204 3.94 7.09 -11.43
N ALA A 205 3.63 5.93 -10.82
CA ALA A 205 2.36 5.71 -10.15
C ALA A 205 2.20 6.58 -8.90
N LEU A 206 3.26 6.75 -8.11
CA LEU A 206 3.30 7.60 -6.92
C LEU A 206 3.13 9.09 -7.26
N ASP A 207 3.72 9.55 -8.37
CA ASP A 207 3.58 10.93 -8.85
C ASP A 207 2.12 11.32 -9.15
N GLN A 208 1.25 10.35 -9.48
CA GLN A 208 -0.16 10.66 -9.69
C GLN A 208 -0.84 11.22 -8.45
N VAL A 209 -0.43 10.79 -7.25
CA VAL A 209 -0.99 11.28 -5.98
C VAL A 209 -0.78 12.79 -5.84
N ARG A 210 0.39 13.29 -6.26
CA ARG A 210 0.69 14.73 -6.29
C ARG A 210 -0.12 15.46 -7.35
N ALA A 211 -0.28 14.85 -8.53
CA ALA A 211 -1.10 15.40 -9.59
C ALA A 211 -2.58 15.61 -9.16
N TYR A 212 -3.14 14.69 -8.39
CA TYR A 212 -4.50 14.83 -7.83
C TYR A 212 -4.66 16.03 -6.88
N ALA A 213 -3.59 16.44 -6.19
CA ALA A 213 -3.60 17.63 -5.33
C ALA A 213 -3.18 18.92 -6.06
N GLY A 214 -2.99 18.88 -7.39
CA GLY A 214 -2.52 20.02 -8.18
C GLY A 214 -1.06 20.40 -7.90
N VAL A 215 -0.25 19.46 -7.40
CA VAL A 215 1.17 19.66 -7.08
C VAL A 215 2.03 19.26 -8.28
N SER A 216 3.01 20.11 -8.63
CA SER A 216 4.01 19.77 -9.65
C SER A 216 4.86 18.57 -9.23
N PRO A 217 5.13 17.60 -10.13
CA PRO A 217 5.97 16.44 -9.83
C PRO A 217 7.47 16.79 -9.68
N ALA A 218 7.88 18.05 -9.84
CA ALA A 218 9.29 18.45 -9.85
C ALA A 218 10.05 18.22 -8.52
N HIS A 219 9.35 17.92 -7.41
CA HIS A 219 9.95 17.76 -6.08
C HIS A 219 9.36 16.57 -5.30
N PRO A 220 9.57 15.33 -5.77
CA PRO A 220 9.13 14.15 -5.04
C PRO A 220 9.98 13.95 -3.77
N PHE A 221 9.41 13.33 -2.75
CA PHE A 221 10.11 13.05 -1.49
C PHE A 221 11.04 11.83 -1.55
N TYR A 222 11.04 11.11 -2.66
CA TYR A 222 11.78 9.85 -2.86
C TYR A 222 13.02 9.96 -3.76
N LEU A 223 13.36 11.18 -4.20
CA LEU A 223 14.62 11.47 -4.92
C LEU A 223 15.74 11.81 -3.94
#